data_AF-A0A2P5YAV7-F1
#
_entry.id   AF-A0A2P5YAV7-F1
#
_cell.length_a   1.000
_cell.length_b   1.000
_cell.length_c   1.000
_cell.angle_alpha   90.00
_cell.angle_beta   90.00
_cell.angle_gamma   90.00
#
_symmetry.space_group_name_H-M   'P 1'
#
loop_
_entity.id
_entity.type
_entity.pdbx_description
1 polymer ?
#
loop_
_entity_poly.entity_id
_entity_poly.type
_entity_poly.pdbx_seq_one_letter_code
_entity_poly.pdbx_strand_id
1 'polypeptide(L)'
;MPKRKTDKAYVLDKKKHLARLNISEAGKVLLKRGEGKLEKQFRMNCIGCGLFVCYRAEEDLETASFIYAVDGALSTVAAETNPQDAPVPPCISQLEGGLVQVAIEVEDRAQRSAITKPWKILSAPSSAFGSRIMAFKGNGVNADDVRVTVAAPAARGEANNELLEFMGKVLGLRLSQMTLQRGWNNKSKLLVVEDLSARQVYEKLLEAVQP
;
A
#
# COMPACT_ATOMS: atom_id res chain seq x y z
N MET A 1 14.65 -1.76 -5.77
CA MET A 1 14.39 -2.15 -7.18
C MET A 1 15.60 -1.81 -8.03
N PRO A 2 15.96 -2.67 -8.99
CA PRO A 2 17.05 -2.40 -9.92
C PRO A 2 16.76 -1.17 -10.78
N LYS A 3 17.76 -0.28 -10.90
CA LYS A 3 17.73 0.89 -11.80
C LYS A 3 18.67 0.66 -12.98
N ARG A 4 18.26 1.11 -14.16
CA ARG A 4 19.15 1.16 -15.34
C ARG A 4 20.19 2.27 -15.18
N LYS A 5 21.39 2.04 -15.68
CA LYS A 5 22.46 3.06 -15.71
C LYS A 5 22.25 4.14 -16.77
N THR A 6 21.48 3.84 -17.82
CA THR A 6 21.31 4.72 -19.00
C THR A 6 20.39 5.90 -18.78
N ASP A 7 19.28 5.69 -18.07
CA ASP A 7 18.18 6.66 -17.90
C ASP A 7 17.62 6.67 -16.48
N LYS A 8 18.29 5.99 -15.55
CA LYS A 8 17.88 5.85 -14.14
C LYS A 8 16.48 5.25 -13.95
N ALA A 9 15.88 4.71 -15.02
CA ALA A 9 14.56 4.10 -14.96
C ALA A 9 14.59 2.85 -14.07
N TYR A 10 13.52 2.66 -13.31
CA TYR A 10 13.31 1.45 -12.51
C TYR A 10 12.83 0.32 -13.41
N VAL A 11 13.44 -0.86 -13.26
CA VAL A 11 13.03 -2.07 -13.98
C VAL A 11 11.99 -2.82 -13.15
N LEU A 12 10.78 -2.91 -13.68
CA LEU A 12 9.64 -3.59 -13.07
C LEU A 12 9.35 -4.89 -13.81
N ASP A 13 9.31 -6.00 -13.09
CA ASP A 13 8.85 -7.29 -13.60
C ASP A 13 7.31 -7.35 -13.51
N LYS A 14 6.65 -7.61 -14.66
CA LYS A 14 5.19 -7.63 -14.76
C LYS A 14 4.54 -8.64 -13.82
N LYS A 15 5.15 -9.79 -13.59
CA LYS A 15 4.59 -10.85 -12.74
C LYS A 15 4.84 -10.59 -11.25
N LYS A 16 5.94 -9.91 -10.92
CA LYS A 16 6.36 -9.73 -9.51
C LYS A 16 5.91 -8.42 -8.89
N HIS A 17 5.79 -7.35 -9.67
CA HIS A 17 5.73 -5.99 -9.12
C HIS A 17 4.52 -5.17 -9.59
N LEU A 18 3.76 -5.65 -10.57
CA LEU A 18 2.66 -4.90 -11.18
C LEU A 18 1.31 -5.42 -10.73
N ALA A 19 0.62 -4.63 -9.90
CA ALA A 19 -0.73 -4.93 -9.42
C ALA A 19 -1.82 -4.16 -10.19
N ARG A 20 -1.55 -2.90 -10.55
CA ARG A 20 -2.46 -2.03 -11.30
C ARG A 20 -1.67 -1.07 -12.21
N LEU A 21 -2.22 -0.79 -13.39
CA LEU A 21 -1.60 0.04 -14.42
C LEU A 21 -2.67 1.00 -14.99
N ASN A 22 -2.64 2.26 -14.56
CA ASN A 22 -3.52 3.30 -15.10
C ASN A 22 -2.77 4.15 -16.13
N ILE A 23 -2.54 3.54 -17.31
CA ILE A 23 -1.69 4.08 -18.37
C ILE A 23 -2.38 4.04 -19.73
N SER A 24 -2.11 5.04 -20.56
CA SER A 24 -2.50 5.10 -21.97
C SER A 24 -1.26 5.05 -22.86
N GLU A 25 -1.40 4.54 -24.07
CA GLU A 25 -0.31 4.50 -25.03
C GLU A 25 0.04 5.92 -25.50
N ALA A 26 1.34 6.22 -25.57
CA ALA A 26 1.86 7.55 -25.89
C ALA A 26 2.81 7.52 -27.10
N GLY A 27 2.73 6.46 -27.90
CA GLY A 27 3.50 6.29 -29.14
C GLY A 27 4.85 5.61 -28.96
N LYS A 28 5.60 5.51 -30.07
CA LYS A 28 6.88 4.82 -30.16
C LYS A 28 8.02 5.79 -30.47
N VAL A 29 9.15 5.61 -29.80
CA VAL A 29 10.37 6.40 -29.96
C VAL A 29 11.55 5.46 -30.14
N LEU A 30 12.42 5.77 -31.11
CA LEU A 30 13.66 5.04 -31.32
C LEU A 30 14.82 5.91 -30.82
N LEU A 31 15.49 5.47 -29.75
CA LEU A 31 16.63 6.19 -29.18
C LEU A 31 17.95 5.62 -29.68
N LYS A 32 18.84 6.51 -30.13
CA LYS A 32 20.26 6.18 -30.34
C LYS A 32 20.98 6.21 -29.00
N ARG A 33 21.52 5.08 -28.56
CA ARG A 33 22.40 4.97 -27.39
C ARG A 33 23.86 4.92 -27.84
N GLY A 34 24.80 5.09 -26.91
CA GLY A 34 26.24 5.03 -27.19
C GLY A 34 26.63 3.73 -27.89
N GLU A 35 27.65 3.80 -28.75
CA GLU A 35 28.12 2.70 -29.63
C GLU A 35 27.14 2.29 -30.75
N GLY A 36 26.29 3.19 -31.26
CA GLY A 36 25.43 2.90 -32.42
C GLY A 36 24.26 1.96 -32.14
N LYS A 37 24.01 1.61 -30.87
CA LYS A 37 22.89 0.77 -30.46
C LYS A 37 21.58 1.56 -30.50
N LEU A 38 20.56 0.99 -31.15
CA LEU A 38 19.21 1.55 -31.23
C LEU A 38 18.31 0.87 -30.21
N GLU A 39 17.63 1.65 -29.38
CA GLU A 39 16.65 1.18 -28.39
C GLU A 39 15.24 1.64 -28.80
N LYS A 40 14.35 0.68 -29.08
CA LYS A 40 12.93 0.96 -29.29
C LYS A 40 12.25 1.15 -27.93
N GLN A 41 11.49 2.23 -27.80
CA GLN A 41 10.73 2.55 -26.61
C GLN A 41 9.28 2.82 -26.99
N PHE A 42 8.37 1.98 -26.54
CA PHE A 42 6.93 2.24 -26.59
C PHE A 42 6.55 2.96 -25.30
N ARG A 43 6.27 4.25 -25.41
CA ARG A 43 6.03 5.13 -24.28
C ARG A 43 4.58 5.06 -23.84
N MET A 44 4.37 5.24 -22.56
CA MET A 44 3.05 5.17 -21.93
C MET A 44 2.91 6.36 -20.98
N ASN A 45 1.75 7.00 -21.05
CA ASN A 45 1.39 8.15 -20.25
C ASN A 45 0.42 7.76 -19.14
N CYS A 46 0.41 8.52 -18.06
CA CYS A 46 -0.60 8.37 -17.02
C CYS A 46 -1.96 8.84 -17.56
N ILE A 47 -3.02 8.05 -17.38
CA ILE A 47 -4.38 8.43 -17.81
C ILE A 47 -4.85 9.70 -17.09
N GLY A 48 -4.49 9.87 -15.82
CA GLY A 48 -4.97 10.99 -15.00
C GLY A 48 -4.33 12.34 -15.36
N CYS A 49 -3.02 12.38 -15.61
CA CYS A 49 -2.29 13.63 -15.83
C CYS A 49 -1.62 13.75 -17.20
N GLY A 50 -1.70 12.73 -18.06
CA GLY A 50 -1.09 12.73 -19.39
C GLY A 50 0.44 12.71 -19.43
N LEU A 51 1.11 12.66 -18.28
CA LEU A 51 2.57 12.69 -18.21
C LEU A 51 3.20 11.37 -18.62
N PHE A 52 4.38 11.44 -19.23
CA PHE A 52 5.20 10.27 -19.54
C PHE A 52 5.78 9.65 -18.28
N VAL A 53 5.42 8.40 -18.01
CA VAL A 53 5.62 7.76 -16.71
C VAL A 53 6.33 6.43 -16.81
N CYS A 54 6.14 5.70 -17.90
CA CYS A 54 6.86 4.45 -18.13
C CYS A 54 6.89 4.10 -19.61
N TYR A 55 7.78 3.19 -19.98
CA TYR A 55 7.91 2.67 -21.33
C TYR A 55 8.21 1.17 -21.31
N ARG A 56 8.00 0.52 -22.46
CA ARG A 56 8.27 -0.89 -22.70
C ARG A 56 9.14 -1.06 -23.96
N ALA A 57 9.86 -2.18 -24.05
CA ALA A 57 10.71 -2.50 -25.19
C ALA A 57 9.93 -3.21 -26.33
N GLU A 58 8.87 -3.93 -25.97
CA GLU A 58 7.98 -4.65 -26.90
C GLU A 58 6.74 -3.83 -27.23
N GLU A 59 6.14 -4.08 -28.39
CA GLU A 59 4.94 -3.36 -28.84
C GLU A 59 3.74 -3.69 -27.96
N ASP A 60 3.48 -4.96 -27.67
CA ASP A 60 2.33 -5.38 -26.86
C ASP A 60 2.62 -5.42 -25.36
N LEU A 61 1.62 -5.05 -24.56
CA LEU A 61 1.69 -5.18 -23.10
C LEU A 61 1.76 -6.63 -22.63
N GLU A 62 1.21 -7.57 -23.40
CA GLU A 62 1.15 -8.99 -23.04
C GLU A 62 2.52 -9.66 -23.18
N THR A 63 3.25 -9.33 -24.24
CA THR A 63 4.58 -9.87 -24.53
C THR A 63 5.67 -9.17 -23.71
N ALA A 64 5.44 -7.93 -23.28
CA ALA A 64 6.35 -7.19 -22.42
C ALA A 64 6.48 -7.81 -21.02
N SER A 65 7.58 -8.54 -20.79
CA SER A 65 7.91 -9.10 -19.46
C SER A 65 8.38 -8.03 -18.46
N PHE A 66 8.97 -6.95 -18.97
CA PHE A 66 9.51 -5.85 -18.16
C PHE A 66 8.90 -4.51 -18.56
N ILE A 67 8.61 -3.69 -17.55
CA ILE A 67 8.19 -2.30 -17.70
C ILE A 67 9.24 -1.40 -17.07
N TYR A 68 9.62 -0.34 -17.76
CA TYR A 68 10.61 0.61 -17.29
C TYR A 68 9.91 1.89 -16.84
N ALA A 69 9.89 2.13 -15.53
CA ALA A 69 9.28 3.32 -14.97
C ALA A 69 10.30 4.44 -14.85
N VAL A 70 9.93 5.62 -15.35
CA VAL A 70 10.78 6.81 -15.37
C VAL A 70 11.07 7.25 -13.93
N ASP A 71 12.26 7.78 -13.70
CA ASP A 71 12.64 8.32 -12.39
C ASP A 71 11.67 9.43 -11.97
N GLY A 72 11.05 9.30 -10.80
CA GLY A 72 10.00 10.20 -10.31
C GLY A 72 8.57 9.85 -10.72
N ALA A 73 8.34 8.92 -11.65
CA ALA A 73 6.99 8.44 -12.00
C ALA A 73 6.39 7.52 -10.92
N LEU A 74 7.28 6.97 -10.09
CA LEU A 74 6.96 6.03 -9.04
C LEU A 74 6.86 6.75 -7.71
N SER A 75 5.73 6.53 -7.05
CA SER A 75 5.46 7.05 -5.74
C SER A 75 5.26 5.93 -4.74
N THR A 76 5.79 6.11 -3.53
CA THR A 76 5.43 5.30 -2.37
C THR A 76 4.03 5.61 -1.84
N VAL A 77 3.42 6.69 -2.34
CA VAL A 77 2.06 7.14 -2.05
C VAL A 77 1.14 6.68 -3.16
N ALA A 78 0.16 5.90 -2.76
CA ALA A 78 -0.96 5.44 -3.54
C ALA A 78 -1.83 6.65 -3.99
N ALA A 79 -2.08 6.82 -5.29
CA ALA A 79 -2.95 7.86 -5.85
C ALA A 79 -4.38 7.79 -5.28
N GLU A 80 -4.75 8.82 -4.51
CA GLU A 80 -6.03 8.96 -3.84
C GLU A 80 -7.20 8.58 -4.76
N THR A 81 -7.82 7.44 -4.45
CA THR A 81 -9.15 7.11 -4.96
C THR A 81 -10.13 7.65 -3.93
N ASN A 82 -11.28 8.14 -4.38
CA ASN A 82 -12.41 8.47 -3.53
C ASN A 82 -12.55 7.38 -2.43
N PRO A 83 -12.67 7.71 -1.12
CA PRO A 83 -12.64 6.69 -0.06
C PRO A 83 -13.65 5.55 -0.28
N GLN A 84 -14.76 5.84 -0.97
CA GLN A 84 -15.81 4.88 -1.35
C GLN A 84 -15.37 3.87 -2.43
N ASP A 85 -14.45 4.22 -3.32
CA ASP A 85 -13.93 3.37 -4.41
C ASP A 85 -12.55 2.78 -4.13
N ALA A 86 -11.95 3.14 -2.98
CA ALA A 86 -10.66 2.63 -2.57
C ALA A 86 -10.75 1.14 -2.24
N PRO A 87 -9.95 0.27 -2.91
CA PRO A 87 -9.94 -1.15 -2.57
C PRO A 87 -9.49 -1.32 -1.11
N VAL A 88 -10.17 -2.20 -0.39
CA VAL A 88 -9.78 -2.54 0.98
C VAL A 88 -8.32 -3.03 0.94
N PRO A 89 -7.44 -2.46 1.77
CA PRO A 89 -6.04 -2.80 1.73
C PRO A 89 -5.76 -4.27 2.08
N PRO A 90 -4.69 -4.89 1.54
CA PRO A 90 -4.34 -6.30 1.81
C PRO A 90 -4.04 -6.61 3.29
N CYS A 91 -3.77 -5.60 4.12
CA CYS A 91 -3.63 -5.78 5.57
C CYS A 91 -4.97 -6.11 6.26
N ILE A 92 -6.12 -5.85 5.59
CA ILE A 92 -7.46 -6.21 6.03
C ILE A 92 -7.98 -7.29 5.07
N SER A 93 -7.95 -8.54 5.52
CA SER A 93 -8.33 -9.70 4.72
C SER A 93 -9.63 -10.31 5.22
N GLN A 94 -10.60 -10.51 4.32
CA GLN A 94 -11.79 -11.31 4.64
C GLN A 94 -11.40 -12.79 4.67
N LEU A 95 -11.68 -13.47 5.76
CA LEU A 95 -11.49 -14.91 5.94
C LEU A 95 -12.80 -15.67 5.68
N GLU A 96 -12.68 -16.99 5.52
CA GLU A 96 -13.82 -17.89 5.45
C GLU A 96 -14.62 -17.85 6.76
N GLY A 97 -15.95 -18.00 6.67
CA GLY A 97 -16.83 -17.96 7.84
C GLY A 97 -17.23 -16.55 8.32
N GLY A 98 -17.00 -15.51 7.51
CA GLY A 98 -17.43 -14.14 7.84
C GLY A 98 -16.48 -13.38 8.78
N LEU A 99 -15.33 -13.99 9.10
CA LEU A 99 -14.28 -13.38 9.90
C LEU A 99 -13.45 -12.40 9.06
N VAL A 100 -12.87 -11.40 9.70
CA VAL A 100 -11.93 -10.46 9.09
C VAL A 100 -10.64 -10.44 9.88
N GLN A 101 -9.51 -10.45 9.18
CA GLN A 101 -8.19 -10.38 9.79
C GLN A 101 -7.53 -9.04 9.46
N VAL A 102 -6.97 -8.39 10.48
CA VAL A 102 -6.26 -7.11 10.36
C VAL A 102 -4.83 -7.29 10.85
N ALA A 103 -3.85 -6.99 10.00
CA ALA A 103 -2.45 -6.91 10.39
C ALA A 103 -2.18 -5.58 11.11
N ILE A 104 -1.75 -5.69 12.37
CA ILE A 104 -1.51 -4.55 13.26
C ILE A 104 -0.05 -4.54 13.70
N GLU A 105 0.58 -3.38 13.59
CA GLU A 105 1.89 -3.14 14.21
C GLU A 105 1.71 -2.36 15.51
N VAL A 106 2.18 -2.93 16.61
CA VAL A 106 1.98 -2.39 17.96
C VAL A 106 3.25 -1.70 18.45
N GLU A 107 3.08 -0.47 18.92
CA GLU A 107 4.11 0.31 19.59
C GLU A 107 3.69 0.57 21.04
N ASP A 108 4.43 0.01 21.99
CA ASP A 108 4.15 0.13 23.42
C ASP A 108 4.79 1.38 24.05
N ARG A 109 4.35 1.73 25.27
CA ARG A 109 4.85 2.88 26.06
C ARG A 109 4.61 4.24 25.39
N ALA A 110 3.54 4.36 24.62
CA ALA A 110 3.11 5.64 24.09
C ALA A 110 2.44 6.51 25.17
N GLN A 111 2.28 7.80 24.89
CA GLN A 111 1.56 8.72 25.79
C GLN A 111 0.06 8.40 25.89
N ARG A 112 -0.51 7.82 24.82
CA ARG A 112 -1.91 7.42 24.75
C ARG A 112 -2.10 6.31 23.72
N SER A 113 -3.15 5.53 23.88
CA SER A 113 -3.60 4.61 22.84
C SER A 113 -4.17 5.37 21.64
N ALA A 114 -3.59 5.17 20.46
CA ALA A 114 -4.02 5.86 19.24
C ALA A 114 -3.62 5.07 17.98
N ILE A 115 -4.44 5.19 16.94
CA ILE A 115 -4.09 4.75 15.59
C ILE A 115 -3.28 5.87 14.97
N THR A 116 -1.99 5.63 14.73
CA THR A 116 -1.07 6.70 14.35
C THR A 116 -0.82 6.76 12.86
N LYS A 117 -0.87 5.63 12.14
CA LYS A 117 -0.75 5.57 10.67
C LYS A 117 -1.50 4.36 10.16
N PRO A 118 -2.79 4.49 9.80
CA PRO A 118 -3.59 3.37 9.28
C PRO A 118 -3.11 2.99 7.87
N TRP A 119 -2.57 3.97 7.15
CA TRP A 119 -2.16 3.89 5.76
C TRP A 119 -1.52 5.23 5.38
N LYS A 120 -0.45 5.24 4.58
CA LYS A 120 0.10 6.46 3.98
C LYS A 120 -0.80 6.97 2.81
N ILE A 121 -2.11 7.07 3.02
CA ILE A 121 -3.10 7.57 2.04
C ILE A 121 -3.73 8.91 2.45
N LEU A 122 -3.67 9.36 3.70
CA LEU A 122 -4.27 10.65 4.07
C LEU A 122 -3.23 11.60 4.67
N SER A 123 -2.66 12.42 3.79
CA SER A 123 -2.35 13.85 3.99
C SER A 123 -1.21 14.28 3.05
N ALA A 124 -1.54 14.61 1.81
CA ALA A 124 -0.76 15.58 1.06
C ALA A 124 -1.66 16.79 0.75
N PRO A 125 -1.17 18.03 0.91
CA PRO A 125 -1.94 19.21 0.53
C PRO A 125 -2.31 19.14 -0.96
N SER A 126 -3.54 19.56 -1.26
CA SER A 126 -4.22 19.56 -2.57
C SER A 126 -3.45 20.18 -3.74
N SER A 127 -2.23 20.69 -3.53
CA SER A 127 -1.37 21.34 -4.52
C SER A 127 -0.31 20.41 -5.15
N ALA A 128 -0.23 19.13 -4.77
CA ALA A 128 0.74 18.17 -5.33
C ALA A 128 0.12 17.21 -6.38
N PHE A 129 -0.93 17.66 -7.08
CA PHE A 129 -1.58 16.97 -8.20
C PHE A 129 -0.65 16.96 -9.43
N GLY A 130 0.24 15.98 -9.51
CA GLY A 130 0.99 15.75 -10.73
C GLY A 130 2.07 14.70 -10.57
N SER A 131 1.95 13.60 -11.32
CA SER A 131 2.97 12.55 -11.50
C SER A 131 2.95 11.39 -10.50
N ARG A 132 1.88 10.58 -10.40
CA ARG A 132 1.94 9.35 -9.59
C ARG A 132 1.21 8.17 -10.22
N ILE A 133 1.95 7.23 -10.79
CA ILE A 133 1.46 5.86 -11.01
C ILE A 133 1.47 5.12 -9.65
N MET A 134 0.30 4.59 -9.26
CA MET A 134 0.05 3.55 -8.25
C MET A 134 0.57 2.19 -8.72
N ALA A 135 1.04 1.20 -7.94
CA ALA A 135 1.35 1.03 -6.53
C ALA A 135 2.30 -0.19 -6.48
N PHE A 136 3.28 -0.18 -5.57
CA PHE A 136 4.24 -1.28 -5.45
C PHE A 136 3.71 -2.40 -4.54
N LYS A 137 3.71 -3.64 -5.05
CA LYS A 137 3.76 -4.82 -4.19
C LYS A 137 5.22 -5.04 -3.80
N GLY A 138 5.62 -4.42 -2.69
CA GLY A 138 6.95 -4.60 -2.08
C GLY A 138 6.89 -5.68 -1.02
N ASN A 139 7.45 -6.86 -1.32
CA ASN A 139 7.71 -7.87 -0.30
C ASN A 139 8.72 -7.32 0.73
N GLY A 140 8.37 -7.30 2.01
CA GLY A 140 9.35 -7.30 3.11
C GLY A 140 9.34 -6.13 4.11
N VAL A 141 8.45 -5.15 3.94
CA VAL A 141 8.06 -4.18 4.98
C VAL A 141 6.67 -3.73 4.59
N ASN A 142 5.62 -4.21 5.25
CA ASN A 142 4.26 -3.82 4.90
C ASN A 142 4.10 -2.33 5.21
N ALA A 143 4.13 -1.49 4.17
CA ALA A 143 3.75 -0.07 4.23
C ALA A 143 2.22 0.12 4.47
N ASP A 144 1.57 -0.98 4.82
CA ASP A 144 0.15 -1.26 4.79
C ASP A 144 -0.35 -1.74 6.17
N ASP A 145 0.54 -2.05 7.14
CA ASP A 145 0.11 -2.52 8.46
C ASP A 145 -0.52 -1.36 9.26
N VAL A 146 -1.64 -1.64 9.93
CA VAL A 146 -2.32 -0.66 10.79
C VAL A 146 -1.46 -0.43 12.02
N ARG A 147 -0.88 0.77 12.15
CA ARG A 147 -0.04 1.08 13.33
C ARG A 147 -0.89 1.57 14.48
N VAL A 148 -0.79 0.85 15.60
CA VAL A 148 -1.46 1.21 16.86
C VAL A 148 -0.40 1.43 17.93
N THR A 149 -0.47 2.60 18.55
CA THR A 149 0.27 2.91 19.76
C THR A 149 -0.59 2.55 20.97
N VAL A 150 0.01 1.96 22.00
CA VAL A 150 -0.63 1.66 23.29
C VAL A 150 0.19 2.22 24.44
N ALA A 151 -0.47 2.65 25.52
CA ALA A 151 0.23 3.21 26.67
C ALA A 151 0.89 2.12 27.52
N ALA A 152 0.23 0.97 27.65
CA ALA A 152 0.74 -0.17 28.38
C ALA A 152 2.06 -0.70 27.80
N PRO A 153 2.97 -1.17 28.67
CA PRO A 153 4.20 -1.80 28.22
C PRO A 153 3.94 -3.18 27.61
N ALA A 154 4.83 -3.65 26.74
CA ALA A 154 4.81 -5.04 26.22
C ALA A 154 5.18 -6.12 27.26
N ALA A 155 5.01 -5.83 28.56
CA ALA A 155 5.25 -6.75 29.67
C ALA A 155 3.96 -7.52 30.01
N ARG A 156 4.08 -8.82 30.30
CA ARG A 156 2.99 -9.68 30.81
C ARG A 156 1.67 -9.63 30.02
N GLY A 157 1.71 -9.25 28.74
CA GLY A 157 0.51 -9.16 27.89
C GLY A 157 -0.33 -7.88 28.09
N GLU A 158 0.12 -6.92 28.90
CA GLU A 158 -0.62 -5.68 29.18
C GLU A 158 -0.91 -4.89 27.90
N ALA A 159 0.10 -4.71 27.04
CA ALA A 159 -0.08 -4.10 25.72
C ALA A 159 -1.11 -4.82 24.82
N ASN A 160 -1.22 -6.16 24.91
CA ASN A 160 -2.20 -6.90 24.10
C ASN A 160 -3.62 -6.68 24.63
N ASN A 161 -3.79 -6.62 25.95
CA ASN A 161 -5.09 -6.38 26.58
C ASN A 161 -5.57 -4.96 26.28
N GLU A 162 -4.71 -3.96 26.45
CA GLU A 162 -5.05 -2.57 26.11
C GLU A 162 -5.35 -2.43 24.61
N LEU A 163 -4.59 -3.10 23.74
CA LEU A 163 -4.88 -3.12 22.31
C LEU A 163 -6.28 -3.66 22.00
N LEU A 164 -6.68 -4.79 22.61
CA LEU A 164 -8.00 -5.36 22.40
C LEU A 164 -9.12 -4.45 22.91
N GLU A 165 -8.94 -3.82 24.08
CA GLU A 165 -9.88 -2.85 24.63
C GLU A 165 -10.01 -1.61 23.74
N PHE A 166 -8.88 -1.10 23.25
CA PHE A 166 -8.84 0.05 22.35
C PHE A 166 -9.51 -0.26 21.01
N MET A 167 -9.16 -1.38 20.38
CA MET A 167 -9.74 -1.81 19.10
C MET A 167 -11.23 -2.15 19.24
N GLY A 168 -11.66 -2.67 20.39
CA GLY A 168 -13.08 -2.87 20.67
C GLY A 168 -13.88 -1.56 20.69
N LYS A 169 -13.31 -0.51 21.30
CA LYS A 169 -13.91 0.84 21.28
C LYS A 169 -13.94 1.44 19.88
N VAL A 170 -12.86 1.28 19.11
CA VAL A 170 -12.77 1.79 17.73
C VAL A 170 -13.76 1.08 16.80
N LEU A 171 -13.81 -0.25 16.85
CA LEU A 171 -14.65 -1.04 15.94
C LEU A 171 -16.11 -1.11 16.42
N GLY A 172 -16.37 -0.80 17.70
CA GLY A 172 -17.68 -0.98 18.32
C GLY A 172 -18.01 -2.45 18.57
N LEU A 173 -16.98 -3.27 18.84
CA LEU A 173 -17.08 -4.71 19.04
C LEU A 173 -16.83 -5.08 20.51
N ARG A 174 -17.44 -6.20 20.94
CA ARG A 174 -17.15 -6.80 22.25
C ARG A 174 -15.82 -7.54 22.18
N LEU A 175 -15.13 -7.65 23.32
CA LEU A 175 -13.89 -8.42 23.43
C LEU A 175 -14.04 -9.88 22.98
N SER A 176 -15.24 -10.47 23.11
CA SER A 176 -15.54 -11.83 22.64
C SER A 176 -15.55 -11.97 21.12
N GLN A 177 -15.79 -10.88 20.38
CA GLN A 177 -15.83 -10.85 18.91
C GLN A 177 -14.47 -10.54 18.30
N MET A 178 -13.41 -10.51 19.11
CA MET A 178 -12.07 -10.15 18.67
C MET A 178 -11.04 -11.10 19.28
N THR A 179 -10.13 -11.58 18.45
CA THR A 179 -9.02 -12.44 18.88
C THR A 179 -7.71 -11.88 18.39
N LEU A 180 -6.73 -11.75 19.29
CA LEU A 180 -5.38 -11.31 18.93
C LEU A 180 -4.46 -12.52 18.75
N GLN A 181 -3.94 -12.68 17.53
CA GLN A 181 -2.95 -13.70 17.18
C GLN A 181 -1.56 -13.08 17.04
N ARG A 182 -0.54 -13.93 17.20
CA ARG A 182 0.86 -13.53 16.98
C ARG A 182 1.10 -13.32 15.49
N GLY A 183 1.69 -12.18 15.11
CA GLY A 183 2.15 -11.93 13.75
C GLY A 183 3.59 -12.41 13.53
N TRP A 184 4.22 -11.89 12.48
CA TRP A 184 5.56 -12.29 12.04
C TRP A 184 6.69 -11.97 13.03
N ASN A 185 6.52 -10.94 13.87
CA ASN A 185 7.49 -10.53 14.88
C ASN A 185 6.78 -10.17 16.20
N ASN A 186 7.53 -9.75 17.23
CA ASN A 186 6.94 -9.44 18.53
C ASN A 186 6.01 -8.22 18.55
N LYS A 187 6.17 -7.29 17.60
CA LYS A 187 5.37 -6.07 17.44
C LYS A 187 4.21 -6.26 16.46
N SER A 188 4.31 -7.19 15.52
CA SER A 188 3.24 -7.52 14.58
C SER A 188 2.23 -8.46 15.22
N LYS A 189 0.95 -8.10 15.15
CA LYS A 189 -0.19 -8.87 15.63
C LYS A 189 -1.21 -9.02 14.51
N LEU A 190 -1.98 -10.10 14.58
CA LEU A 190 -3.08 -10.35 13.66
C LEU A 190 -4.37 -10.30 14.47
N LEU A 191 -5.15 -9.24 14.31
CA LEU A 191 -6.45 -9.10 14.96
C LEU A 191 -7.51 -9.75 14.07
N VAL A 192 -8.13 -10.80 14.57
CA VAL A 192 -9.30 -11.43 13.93
C VAL A 192 -10.54 -10.83 14.56
N VAL A 193 -11.49 -10.39 13.74
CA VAL A 193 -12.76 -9.80 14.16
C VAL A 193 -13.92 -10.53 13.51
N GLU A 194 -15.02 -10.63 14.26
CA GLU A 194 -16.27 -11.25 13.81
C GLU A 194 -17.33 -10.17 13.52
N ASP A 195 -18.40 -10.55 12.80
CA ASP A 195 -19.59 -9.74 12.53
C ASP A 195 -19.37 -8.41 11.76
N LEU A 196 -18.17 -8.18 11.23
CA LEU A 196 -17.86 -7.04 10.36
C LEU A 196 -17.26 -7.52 9.05
N SER A 197 -17.60 -6.82 7.96
CA SER A 197 -16.91 -6.98 6.68
C SER A 197 -15.59 -6.22 6.68
N ALA A 198 -14.65 -6.68 5.85
CA ALA A 198 -13.35 -6.03 5.64
C ALA A 198 -13.49 -4.53 5.32
N ARG A 199 -14.57 -4.16 4.61
CA ARG A 199 -14.89 -2.77 4.27
C ARG A 199 -15.33 -1.94 5.48
N GLN A 200 -16.22 -2.47 6.32
CA GLN A 200 -16.67 -1.79 7.53
C GLN A 200 -15.53 -1.59 8.53
N VAL A 201 -14.65 -2.58 8.65
CA VAL A 201 -13.43 -2.47 9.46
C VAL A 201 -12.55 -1.34 8.94
N TYR A 202 -12.32 -1.28 7.63
CA TYR A 202 -11.53 -0.22 7.01
C TYR A 202 -12.11 1.19 7.29
N GLU A 203 -13.41 1.38 7.12
CA GLU A 203 -14.08 2.66 7.35
C GLU A 203 -13.98 3.11 8.81
N LYS A 204 -14.24 2.21 9.76
CA LYS A 204 -14.12 2.52 11.21
C LYS A 204 -12.69 2.84 11.61
N LEU A 205 -11.70 2.13 11.05
CA LEU A 205 -10.29 2.44 11.28
C LEU A 205 -9.93 3.82 10.72
N LEU A 206 -10.48 4.19 9.55
CA LEU A 206 -10.24 5.50 8.93
C LEU A 206 -10.79 6.65 9.79
N GLU A 207 -11.98 6.49 10.34
CA GLU A 207 -12.62 7.48 11.22
C GLU A 207 -11.87 7.66 12.55
N ALA A 208 -11.28 6.58 13.09
CA ALA A 208 -10.56 6.60 14.35
C ALA A 208 -9.13 7.16 14.25
N VAL A 209 -8.67 7.51 13.05
CA VAL A 209 -7.34 8.04 12.82
C VAL A 209 -7.35 9.51 13.17
N GLN A 210 -6.66 9.82 14.27
CA GLN A 210 -6.53 11.20 14.74
C GLN A 210 -5.43 11.91 13.94
N PRO A 211 -5.65 13.18 13.53
CA PRO A 211 -4.60 14.01 12.96
C PRO A 211 -3.45 14.29 13.94
#